data_AF-A0A5R2MUI0-F1
#
_entry.id   AF-A0A5R2MUI0-F1
#
_cell.length_a   1.000
_cell.length_b   1.000
_cell.length_c   1.000
_cell.angle_alpha   90.00
_cell.angle_beta   90.00
_cell.angle_gamma   90.00
#
_symmetry.space_group_name_H-M   'P 1'
#
loop_
_entity.id
_entity.type
_entity.pdbx_description
1 polymer ?
#
loop_
_entity_poly.entity_id
_entity_poly.type
_entity_poly.pdbx_seq_one_letter_code
_entity_poly.pdbx_strand_id
1 'polypeptide(L)' 'MLHVLYLVHDISDPAVRRRITMLRTGGARVTLAGFRRTAAPVAVIEGFRPIDLGATRDGRFAQRLTAVAKAAVSI' A
#
# COMPACT_ATOMS: atom_id res chain seq x y z
N MET A 1 3.67 -21.23 -5.69
CA MET A 1 2.73 -20.08 -5.60
C MET A 1 3.55 -18.80 -5.45
N LEU A 2 3.32 -17.81 -6.30
CA LEU A 2 4.09 -16.56 -6.29
C LEU A 2 3.52 -15.59 -5.26
N HIS A 3 4.36 -15.09 -4.35
CA HIS A 3 4.00 -14.07 -3.37
C HIS A 3 4.57 -12.73 -3.83
N VAL A 4 3.72 -11.73 -4.03
CA VAL A 4 4.12 -10.42 -4.56
C VAL A 4 3.76 -9.35 -3.55
N LEU A 5 4.78 -8.69 -2.99
CA LEU A 5 4.60 -7.46 -2.24
C LEU A 5 4.57 -6.29 -3.22
N TYR A 6 3.42 -5.63 -3.36
CA TYR A 6 3.25 -4.47 -4.21
C TYR A 6 3.29 -3.19 -3.37
N LEU A 7 4.40 -2.47 -3.46
CA LEU A 7 4.66 -1.22 -2.73
C LEU A 7 4.29 -0.02 -3.59
N VAL A 8 3.37 0.82 -3.11
CA VAL A 8 2.87 1.98 -3.85
C VAL A 8 2.93 3.27 -3.03
N HIS A 9 3.08 4.38 -3.74
CA HIS A 9 3.13 5.70 -3.11
C HIS A 9 1.73 6.25 -2.80
N ASP A 10 0.69 5.83 -3.54
CA ASP A 10 -0.70 6.10 -3.22
C ASP A 10 -1.53 4.84 -3.47
N ILE A 11 -2.10 4.28 -2.41
CA ILE A 11 -2.98 3.11 -2.48
C ILE A 11 -4.34 3.44 -3.14
N SER A 12 -4.66 4.72 -3.30
CA SER A 12 -5.94 5.19 -3.88
C SER A 12 -5.88 5.32 -5.40
N ASP A 13 -4.72 5.10 -6.02
CA ASP A 13 -4.54 5.25 -7.46
C ASP A 13 -5.32 4.15 -8.23
N PRO A 14 -6.23 4.52 -9.16
CA PRO A 14 -6.96 3.57 -10.00
C PRO A 14 -6.07 2.55 -10.73
N ALA A 15 -4.82 2.91 -11.06
CA ALA A 15 -3.87 2.03 -11.73
C ALA A 15 -3.37 0.89 -10.81
N VAL A 16 -3.35 1.10 -9.50
CA VAL A 16 -2.99 0.07 -8.50
C VAL A 16 -4.00 -1.07 -8.55
N ARG A 17 -5.30 -0.73 -8.62
CA ARG A 17 -6.37 -1.72 -8.72
C ARG A 17 -6.20 -2.62 -9.94
N ARG A 18 -6.02 -2.03 -11.13
CA ARG A 18 -5.84 -2.80 -12.38
C ARG A 18 -4.66 -3.77 -12.30
N ARG A 19 -3.55 -3.35 -11.70
CA ARG A 19 -2.33 -4.19 -11.55
C ARG A 19 -2.53 -5.33 -10.57
N ILE A 20 -3.22 -5.09 -9.45
CA ILE A 20 -3.53 -6.14 -8.47
C ILE A 20 -4.44 -7.20 -9.10
N THR A 21 -5.47 -6.78 -9.82
CA THR A 21 -6.38 -7.70 -10.52
C THR A 21 -5.61 -8.56 -11.51
N MET A 22 -4.75 -7.97 -12.35
CA MET A 22 -3.92 -8.71 -13.31
C MET A 22 -3.02 -9.75 -12.62
N LEU A 23 -2.30 -9.35 -11.56
CA LEU A 23 -1.40 -10.24 -10.83
C LEU A 23 -2.15 -11.42 -10.21
N ARG A 24 -3.35 -11.18 -9.68
CA ARG A 24 -4.22 -12.25 -9.16
C ARG A 24 -4.75 -13.17 -10.23
N THR A 25 -5.16 -12.64 -11.38
CA THR A 25 -5.59 -13.46 -12.52
C THR A 25 -4.45 -14.37 -12.98
N GLY A 26 -3.20 -13.93 -12.86
CA GLY A 26 -2.00 -14.74 -13.07
C GLY A 26 -1.69 -15.76 -11.95
N GLY A 27 -2.55 -15.91 -10.94
CA GLY A 27 -2.37 -16.85 -9.83
C GLY A 27 -1.42 -16.37 -8.71
N ALA A 28 -1.04 -15.09 -8.70
CA ALA A 28 -0.18 -14.54 -7.65
C ALA A 28 -0.98 -14.16 -6.40
N ARG A 29 -0.39 -14.41 -5.22
CA ARG A 29 -0.87 -13.87 -3.95
C ARG A 29 -0.24 -12.50 -3.74
N VAL A 30 -1.05 -11.45 -3.86
CA VAL A 30 -0.58 -10.07 -3.79
C VAL A 30 -0.85 -9.48 -2.41
N THR A 31 0.19 -8.93 -1.79
CA THR A 31 0.09 -8.08 -0.59
C THR A 31 0.30 -6.64 -1.01
N LEU A 32 -0.70 -5.78 -0.83
CA LEU A 32 -0.60 -4.34 -1.12
C LEU A 32 -0.12 -3.61 0.14
N ALA A 33 0.95 -2.83 0.01
CA ALA A 33 1.44 -1.95 1.06
C ALA A 33 1.75 -0.57 0.45
N GLY A 34 1.44 0.50 1.16
CA GLY A 34 1.67 1.84 0.62
C GLY A 34 1.10 2.94 1.47
N PHE A 35 1.24 4.16 0.97
CA PHE A 35 0.72 5.35 1.65
C PHE A 35 -0.60 5.80 1.02
N ARG A 36 -1.36 6.63 1.73
CA ARG A 36 -2.59 7.27 1.19
C ARG A 36 -2.41 8.79 1.06
N ARG A 37 -3.03 9.42 0.06
CA ARG A 37 -3.11 10.89 0.02
C ARG A 37 -4.32 11.45 0.78
N THR A 38 -5.36 10.66 0.98
CA THR A 38 -6.60 11.05 1.67
C THR A 38 -6.60 10.66 3.16
N ALA A 39 -7.31 11.43 3.99
CA ALA A 39 -7.42 11.18 5.43
C ALA A 39 -8.29 9.97 5.78
N ALA A 40 -9.17 9.56 4.85
CA ALA A 40 -10.04 8.42 5.02
C ALA A 40 -9.24 7.11 4.94
N PRO A 41 -9.40 6.18 5.90
CA PRO A 41 -8.82 4.85 5.78
C PRO A 41 -9.38 4.17 4.53
N VAL A 42 -8.48 3.64 3.69
CA VAL A 42 -8.89 2.95 2.48
C VAL A 42 -9.56 1.64 2.89
N ALA A 43 -10.88 1.67 2.83
CA ALA A 43 -11.74 0.53 3.07
C ALA A 43 -11.49 -0.50 1.97
N VAL A 44 -10.82 -1.59 2.35
CA VAL A 44 -10.82 -2.90 1.70
C VAL A 44 -10.82 -2.86 0.17
N ILE A 45 -9.65 -2.94 -0.45
CA ILE A 45 -9.55 -3.15 -1.90
C ILE A 45 -9.67 -4.64 -2.17
N GLU A 46 -10.77 -5.06 -2.82
CA GLU A 46 -10.96 -6.43 -3.34
C GLU A 46 -10.74 -7.54 -2.27
N GLY A 47 -11.29 -7.31 -1.08
CA GLY A 47 -11.24 -8.26 0.04
C GLY A 47 -9.92 -8.26 0.82
N PHE A 48 -8.98 -7.37 0.53
CA PHE A 48 -7.73 -7.24 1.28
C PHE A 48 -7.72 -6.01 2.18
N ARG A 49 -7.17 -6.16 3.39
CA ARG A 49 -6.72 -5.02 4.19
C ARG A 49 -5.31 -4.64 3.71
N PRO A 50 -5.13 -3.56 2.92
CA PRO A 50 -3.80 -3.09 2.57
C PRO A 50 -3.04 -2.71 3.84
N ILE A 51 -1.72 -2.93 3.83
CA ILE A 51 -0.84 -2.42 4.88
C ILE A 51 -0.69 -0.93 4.62
N ASP A 52 -1.49 -0.16 5.35
CA ASP A 52 -1.49 1.30 5.29
C ASP A 52 -0.30 1.83 6.10
N LEU A 53 0.66 2.42 5.39
CA LEU A 53 1.87 3.02 5.97
C LEU A 53 1.64 4.47 6.42
N GLY A 54 0.40 4.96 6.33
CA GLY A 54 -0.02 6.30 6.74
C GLY A 54 -0.20 7.26 5.56
N ALA A 55 -0.57 8.51 5.88
CA ALA A 55 -0.78 9.53 4.86
C ALA A 55 0.52 10.24 4.47
N THR A 56 0.81 10.38 3.17
CA THR A 56 1.94 11.22 2.69
C THR A 56 1.43 12.49 2.05
N ARG A 57 1.94 13.64 2.51
CA ARG A 57 1.79 14.93 1.81
C ARG A 57 3.10 15.24 1.06
N ASP A 58 2.97 15.79 -0.14
CA ASP A 58 4.12 16.16 -0.98
C ASP A 58 5.07 17.10 -0.20
N GLY A 59 6.38 16.88 -0.35
CA GLY A 59 7.43 17.69 0.29
C GLY A 59 7.88 17.30 1.70
N ARG A 60 7.34 16.22 2.31
CA ARG A 60 7.70 15.80 3.69
C ARG A 60 8.44 14.45 3.77
N PHE A 61 9.65 14.39 3.21
CA PHE A 61 10.53 13.22 3.27
C PHE A 61 10.80 12.76 4.73
N ALA A 62 10.93 13.70 5.67
CA ALA A 62 11.12 13.41 7.09
C ALA A 62 9.93 12.66 7.73
N GLN A 63 8.69 12.90 7.27
CA GLN A 63 7.52 12.13 7.73
C GLN A 63 7.55 10.68 7.23
N ARG A 64 8.01 10.46 5.99
CA ARG A 64 8.18 9.10 5.45
C ARG A 64 9.24 8.33 6.24
N LEU A 65 10.36 8.98 6.56
CA LEU A 65 11.43 8.37 7.35
C LEU A 65 10.96 7.94 8.75
N THR A 66 10.20 8.79 9.45
CA THR A 66 9.67 8.48 10.79
C THR A 66 8.59 7.41 10.77
N ALA A 67 7.72 7.38 9.76
CA ALA A 67 6.71 6.34 9.62
C ALA A 67 7.35 4.96 9.35
N VAL A 68 8.37 4.90 8.48
CA VAL A 68 9.14 3.68 8.21
C VAL A 68 9.86 3.19 9.46
N ALA A 69 10.53 4.09 10.20
CA ALA A 69 11.23 3.73 11.43
C ALA A 69 10.27 3.17 12.51
N LYS A 70 9.08 3.76 12.67
CA LYS A 70 8.05 3.24 13.58
C LYS A 70 7.56 1.85 13.19
N ALA A 71 7.30 1.63 11.90
CA ALA A 71 6.84 0.33 11.42
C ALA A 71 7.91 -0.77 11.64
N ALA A 72 9.19 -0.44 11.45
CA ALA A 72 10.29 -1.38 11.67
C ALA A 72 10.49 -1.77 13.15
N VAL A 73 10.14 -0.89 14.10
CA VAL A 73 10.25 -1.15 15.55
C VAL A 73 9.01 -1.86 16.11
N SER A 74 7.90 -1.88 15.35
CA SER A 74 6.63 -2.50 15.75
C SER A 74 6.45 -3.92 15.21
N ILE A 75 7.43 -4.45 14.48
CA ILE A 75 7.52 -5.84 14.01
C ILE A 75 8.50 -6.57 14.93
#